data_AF-A0A6N7VQM4-F1
#
_entry.id   AF-A0A6N7VQM4-F1
#
_cell.length_a   1.000
_cell.length_b   1.000
_cell.length_c   1.000
_cell.angle_alpha   90.00
_cell.angle_beta   90.00
_cell.angle_gamma   90.00
#
_symmetry.space_group_name_H-M   'P 1'
#
loop_
_entity.id
_entity.type
_entity.pdbx_description
1 polymer ?
#
loop_
_entity_poly.entity_id
_entity_poly.type
_entity_poly.pdbx_seq_one_letter_code
_entity_poly.pdbx_strand_id
1 'polypeptide(L)'
;MSNPISDLYVKFMETIEPYIKKYPHLFGIIVGGIFFFGAIFKWRWICDNRGSTRFMRNVYEFFGEGGVRFFTGLFGAIIILACLFLWLKK
;
A
#
# COMPACT_ATOMS: atom_id res chain seq x y z
N MET A 1 14.59 -17.75 -24.95
CA MET A 1 13.13 -17.93 -24.85
C MET A 1 12.61 -16.76 -24.02
N SER A 2 11.93 -15.79 -24.64
CA SER A 2 11.21 -14.77 -23.88
C SER A 2 10.06 -15.45 -23.16
N ASN A 3 9.93 -15.20 -21.86
CA ASN A 3 8.89 -15.82 -21.07
C ASN A 3 7.58 -15.09 -21.42
N PRO A 4 6.54 -15.75 -21.98
CA PRO A 4 5.33 -15.06 -22.44
C PRO A 4 4.63 -14.28 -21.31
N ILE A 5 4.85 -14.70 -20.06
CA ILE A 5 4.42 -13.99 -18.86
C ILE A 5 5.13 -12.63 -18.73
N SER A 6 6.45 -12.55 -18.97
CA SER A 6 7.20 -11.29 -18.83
C SER A 6 6.79 -10.25 -19.87
N ASP A 7 6.52 -10.68 -21.11
CA ASP A 7 6.03 -9.78 -22.16
C ASP A 7 4.66 -9.17 -21.80
N LEU A 8 3.78 -9.96 -21.18
CA LEU A 8 2.49 -9.46 -20.69
C LEU A 8 2.67 -8.39 -19.60
N TYR A 9 3.59 -8.62 -18.66
CA TYR A 9 3.90 -7.64 -17.61
C TYR A 9 4.50 -6.35 -18.17
N VAL A 10 5.42 -6.46 -19.14
CA VAL A 10 6.04 -5.29 -19.77
C VAL A 10 4.98 -4.45 -20.47
N LYS A 11 4.12 -5.09 -21.27
CA LYS A 11 3.05 -4.39 -22.01
C LYS A 11 2.01 -3.74 -21.07
N PHE A 12 1.72 -4.40 -19.96
CA PHE A 12 0.87 -3.85 -18.91
C PHE A 12 1.53 -2.64 -18.22
N MET A 13 2.82 -2.75 -17.87
CA MET A 13 3.58 -1.64 -17.28
C MET A 13 3.70 -0.44 -18.23
N GLU A 14 3.97 -0.65 -19.52
CA GLU A 14 3.97 0.43 -20.53
C GLU A 14 2.62 1.14 -20.62
N THR A 15 1.53 0.40 -20.42
CA THR A 15 0.17 0.99 -20.41
C THR A 15 -0.08 1.79 -19.14
N ILE A 16 0.37 1.31 -17.98
CA ILE A 16 0.09 1.93 -16.67
C ILE A 16 1.05 3.08 -16.33
N GLU A 17 2.32 2.97 -16.71
CA GLU A 17 3.36 3.98 -16.45
C GLU A 17 2.92 5.42 -16.79
N PRO A 18 2.35 5.73 -17.96
CA PRO A 18 1.93 7.09 -18.28
C PRO A 18 0.83 7.61 -17.34
N TYR A 19 -0.08 6.74 -16.87
CA TYR A 19 -1.10 7.14 -15.91
C TYR A 19 -0.52 7.40 -14.52
N ILE A 20 0.42 6.56 -14.06
CA ILE A 20 1.11 6.76 -12.77
C ILE A 20 1.92 8.05 -12.81
N LYS A 21 2.66 8.32 -13.89
CA LYS A 21 3.44 9.57 -14.05
C LYS A 21 2.55 10.81 -14.14
N LYS A 22 1.39 10.71 -14.77
CA LYS A 22 0.45 11.84 -14.91
C LYS A 22 -0.24 12.19 -13.60
N TYR A 23 -0.57 11.20 -12.78
CA TYR A 23 -1.27 11.39 -11.50
C TYR A 23 -0.63 10.60 -10.34
N PRO A 24 0.61 10.92 -9.95
CA PRO A 24 1.34 10.18 -8.92
C PRO A 24 0.62 10.24 -7.56
N HIS A 25 -0.02 11.37 -7.28
CA HIS A 25 -0.79 11.59 -6.07
C HIS A 25 -2.07 10.74 -6.01
N LEU A 26 -2.81 10.58 -7.13
CA LEU A 26 -4.00 9.71 -7.16
C LEU A 26 -3.61 8.26 -6.93
N PHE A 27 -2.51 7.81 -7.54
CA PHE A 27 -1.97 6.48 -7.29
C PHE A 27 -1.62 6.30 -5.81
N GLY A 28 -0.97 7.28 -5.18
CA GLY A 28 -0.67 7.26 -3.75
C GLY A 28 -1.92 7.23 -2.86
N ILE A 29 -2.97 7.97 -3.21
CA ILE A 29 -4.27 7.95 -2.50
C ILE A 29 -4.94 6.58 -2.62
N ILE A 30 -4.93 5.96 -3.81
CA ILE A 30 -5.50 4.63 -4.03
C ILE A 30 -4.74 3.58 -3.20
N VAL A 31 -3.41 3.60 -3.26
CA VAL A 31 -2.57 2.68 -2.48
C VAL A 31 -2.77 2.88 -0.99
N GLY A 32 -2.72 4.12 -0.49
CA GLY A 32 -2.98 4.44 0.92
C GLY A 32 -4.39 4.03 1.35
N GLY A 33 -5.38 4.19 0.46
CA GLY A 33 -6.76 3.75 0.66
C GLY A 33 -6.86 2.23 0.81
N ILE A 34 -6.18 1.46 -0.03
CA ILE A 34 -6.12 -0.01 0.06
C ILE A 34 -5.56 -0.44 1.43
N PHE A 35 -4.51 0.22 1.93
CA PHE A 35 -3.97 -0.06 3.26
C PHE A 35 -4.94 0.30 4.38
N PHE A 36 -5.61 1.45 4.27
CA PHE A 36 -6.60 1.91 5.24
C PHE A 36 -7.84 1.01 5.30
N PHE A 37 -8.44 0.71 4.15
CA PHE A 37 -9.57 -0.20 4.04
C PHE A 37 -9.18 -1.64 4.38
N GLY A 38 -7.99 -2.07 3.99
CA GLY A 38 -7.44 -3.38 4.35
C GLY A 38 -7.33 -3.59 5.86
N ALA A 39 -6.97 -2.53 6.60
CA ALA A 39 -6.96 -2.54 8.06
C ALA A 39 -8.38 -2.59 8.67
N ILE A 40 -9.34 -1.85 8.10
CA ILE A 40 -10.74 -1.83 8.58
C ILE A 40 -11.44 -3.17 8.32
N PHE A 41 -11.33 -3.70 7.12
CA PHE A 41 -11.99 -4.95 6.68
C PHE A 41 -11.26 -6.23 7.09
N LYS A 42 -10.19 -6.12 7.90
CA LYS A 42 -9.37 -7.26 8.38
C LYS A 42 -8.90 -8.16 7.24
N TRP A 43 -8.42 -7.56 6.16
CA TRP A 43 -7.90 -8.34 5.04
C TRP A 43 -6.66 -9.12 5.45
N ARG A 44 -6.77 -10.46 5.47
CA ARG A 44 -5.71 -11.36 5.94
C ARG A 44 -4.37 -11.09 5.26
N TRP A 45 -4.32 -10.92 3.94
CA TRP A 45 -3.06 -10.66 3.21
C TRP A 45 -2.32 -9.35 3.58
N ILE A 46 -3.02 -8.34 4.10
CA ILE A 46 -2.43 -7.04 4.48
C ILE A 46 -2.05 -7.05 5.96
N CYS A 47 -2.82 -7.78 6.77
CA CYS A 47 -2.59 -7.89 8.21
C CYS A 47 -1.78 -9.13 8.60
N ASP A 48 -1.38 -9.99 7.65
CA ASP A 48 -0.61 -11.20 7.95
C ASP A 48 0.81 -10.83 8.36
N ASN A 49 1.16 -11.17 9.60
CA ASN A 49 2.43 -10.80 10.20
C ASN A 49 3.54 -11.84 9.91
N ARG A 50 3.24 -12.93 9.19
CA ARG A 50 4.14 -14.06 8.94
C ARG A 50 5.43 -13.70 8.17
N GLY A 51 5.47 -12.57 7.47
CA GLY A 51 6.65 -12.07 6.73
C GLY A 51 7.10 -10.67 7.14
N SER A 52 6.65 -10.16 8.28
CA SER A 52 6.67 -8.74 8.59
C SER A 52 7.98 -8.25 9.20
N THR A 53 8.31 -6.97 8.95
CA THR A 53 9.52 -6.31 9.45
C THR A 53 9.57 -6.34 10.99
N ARG A 54 10.77 -6.34 11.58
CA ARG A 54 11.00 -6.40 13.05
C ARG A 54 10.09 -5.44 13.86
N PHE A 55 9.75 -4.27 13.30
CA PHE A 55 8.82 -3.31 13.90
C PHE A 55 7.39 -3.87 14.09
N MET A 56 6.78 -4.42 13.04
CA MET A 56 5.41 -4.97 13.10
C MET A 56 5.34 -6.25 13.94
N ARG A 57 6.44 -6.99 14.04
CA ARG A 57 6.55 -8.12 14.97
C ARG A 57 6.55 -7.63 16.43
N ASN A 58 7.31 -6.59 16.75
CA ASN A 58 7.27 -5.96 18.07
C ASN A 58 5.87 -5.38 18.38
N VAL A 59 5.24 -4.69 17.42
CA VAL A 59 3.86 -4.18 17.58
C VAL A 59 2.88 -5.31 17.90
N TYR A 60 3.02 -6.46 17.25
CA TYR A 60 2.23 -7.64 17.54
C TYR A 60 2.51 -8.23 18.92
N GLU A 61 3.76 -8.27 19.36
CA GLU A 61 4.12 -8.74 20.70
C GLU A 61 3.56 -7.83 21.82
N PHE A 62 3.53 -6.51 21.61
CA PHE A 62 3.04 -5.55 22.61
C PHE A 62 1.52 -5.31 22.57
N PHE A 63 0.91 -5.26 21.39
CA PHE A 63 -0.50 -4.88 21.19
C PHE A 63 -1.35 -5.99 20.54
N GLY A 64 -0.75 -7.13 20.24
CA GLY A 64 -1.43 -8.23 19.55
C GLY A 64 -1.82 -7.89 18.11
N GLU A 65 -2.75 -8.69 17.59
CA GLU A 65 -3.29 -8.51 16.24
C GLU A 65 -4.05 -7.19 16.06
N GLY A 66 -4.60 -6.64 17.15
CA GLY A 66 -5.28 -5.34 17.16
C GLY A 66 -4.33 -4.17 16.88
N GLY A 67 -3.14 -4.19 17.46
CA GLY A 67 -2.14 -3.14 17.26
C GLY A 67 -1.61 -3.10 15.84
N VAL A 68 -1.27 -4.25 15.27
CA VAL A 68 -0.80 -4.35 13.87
C VAL A 68 -1.82 -3.70 12.93
N ARG A 69 -3.11 -3.95 13.15
CA ARG A 69 -4.19 -3.34 12.35
C ARG A 69 -4.23 -1.82 12.50
N PHE A 70 -4.13 -1.32 13.73
CA PHE A 70 -4.13 0.12 13.98
C PHE A 70 -2.95 0.80 13.27
N PHE A 71 -1.74 0.24 13.37
CA PHE A 71 -0.56 0.79 12.71
C PHE A 71 -0.66 0.71 11.18
N THR A 72 -1.12 -0.39 10.61
CA THR A 72 -1.34 -0.50 9.15
C THR A 72 -2.34 0.54 8.64
N GLY A 73 -3.44 0.74 9.37
CA GLY A 73 -4.41 1.79 9.06
C GLY A 73 -3.82 3.19 9.21
N LEU A 74 -3.04 3.44 10.27
CA LEU A 74 -2.37 4.70 10.52
C LEU A 74 -1.38 5.05 9.40
N PHE A 75 -0.55 4.10 8.96
CA PHE A 75 0.35 4.30 7.82
C PHE A 75 -0.41 4.58 6.53
N GLY A 76 -1.50 3.84 6.27
CA GLY A 76 -2.38 4.12 5.13
C GLY A 76 -2.93 5.55 5.16
N ALA A 77 -3.43 6.01 6.31
CA ALA A 77 -3.93 7.36 6.49
C ALA A 77 -2.85 8.44 6.32
N ILE A 78 -1.64 8.20 6.86
CA ILE A 78 -0.49 9.10 6.69
C ILE A 78 -0.11 9.22 5.21
N ILE A 79 -0.10 8.12 4.45
CA ILE A 79 0.19 8.13 3.02
C ILE A 79 -0.85 8.94 2.24
N ILE A 80 -2.15 8.76 2.55
CA ILE A 80 -3.24 9.54 1.94
C ILE A 80 -3.06 11.03 2.24
N LEU A 81 -2.84 11.39 3.51
CA LEU A 81 -2.64 12.77 3.94
C LEU A 81 -1.42 13.42 3.29
N ALA A 82 -0.29 12.70 3.21
CA ALA A 82 0.91 13.18 2.54
C ALA A 82 0.68 13.40 1.04
N CYS A 83 -0.03 12.48 0.38
CA CYS A 83 -0.35 12.59 -1.04
C CYS A 83 -1.34 13.75 -1.31
N LEU A 84 -2.33 13.96 -0.45
CA LEU A 84 -3.23 15.11 -0.50
C LEU A 84 -2.50 16.43 -0.27
N PHE A 85 -1.55 16.47 0.68
CA PHE A 85 -0.75 17.67 0.94
C PHE A 85 0.15 18.01 -0.25
N LEU A 86 0.78 17.00 -0.87
CA LEU A 86 1.55 17.18 -2.10
C LEU A 86 0.68 17.59 -3.29
N TRP A 87 -0.58 17.13 -3.35
CA TRP A 87 -1.55 17.61 -4.34
C TRP A 87 -1.91 19.08 -4.13
N LEU A 88 -2.20 19.48 -2.88
CA LEU A 88 -2.60 20.85 -2.54
C LEU A 88 -1.45 21.87 -2.68
N LYS A 89 -0.19 21.42 -2.60
CA LYS A 89 0.99 22.26 -2.82
C LYS A 89 1.34 22.48 -4.29
N LYS A 90 0.70 21.75 -5.21
CA LYS A 90 0.88 21.89 -6.65
C LYS A 90 -0.10 22.90 -7.22
#